data_AF-A0A8J3V8U8-F1
#
_entry.id   AF-A0A8J3V8U8-F1
#
_cell.length_a   1.000
_cell.length_b   1.000
_cell.length_c   1.000
_cell.angle_alpha   90.00
_cell.angle_beta   90.00
_cell.angle_gamma   90.00
#
_symmetry.space_group_name_H-M   'P 1'
#
loop_
_entity.id
_entity.type
_entity.pdbx_description
1 polymer ?
#
loop_
_entity_poly.entity_id
_entity_poly.type
_entity_poly.pdbx_seq_one_letter_code
_entity_poly.pdbx_strand_id
1 'polypeptide(L)'
;MRDYLPRQLSRAVITAACALVALLLATTAAGSPDDLGRAGRGLFRRCSPTSTEGHGPWAGSFYSFPLGIVVLVGVVTAVLALRQIVRRPRPENPSGLIVSDDVLRRRAANAVTGACGVLVTIPLIGVSLVTAAGLLSITCRPVSWTVTGWILIALIAPWLVLLGWSAAAIFSPRYRTRAVQGVS
;
A
#
# COMPACT_ATOMS: atom_id res chain seq x y z
N MET A 1 -2.25 -23.50 13.26
CA MET A 1 -1.64 -22.61 12.22
C MET A 1 -2.45 -21.34 11.93
N ARG A 2 -3.76 -21.28 12.22
CA ARG A 2 -4.63 -20.13 11.87
C ARG A 2 -4.55 -18.94 12.84
N ASP A 3 -3.97 -19.13 14.03
CA ASP A 3 -3.95 -18.10 15.09
C ASP A 3 -2.67 -17.26 15.10
N TYR A 4 -1.74 -17.49 14.16
CA TYR A 4 -0.38 -16.97 14.18
C TYR A 4 -0.14 -15.72 13.31
N LEU A 5 -1.02 -15.44 12.33
CA LEU A 5 -0.97 -14.20 11.54
C LEU A 5 -2.02 -13.20 12.07
N PRO A 6 -1.72 -11.89 12.11
CA PRO A 6 -2.69 -10.84 12.40
C PRO A 6 -3.61 -10.75 11.17
N ARG A 7 -4.56 -11.68 11.10
CA ARG A 7 -5.46 -11.87 9.95
C ARG A 7 -6.12 -10.57 9.53
N GLN A 8 -6.42 -9.71 10.49
CA GLN A 8 -7.01 -8.40 10.23
C GLN A 8 -6.03 -7.47 9.50
N LEU A 9 -4.77 -7.35 9.97
CA LEU A 9 -3.75 -6.53 9.32
C LEU A 9 -3.43 -7.06 7.91
N SER A 10 -3.22 -8.36 7.76
CA SER A 10 -2.96 -8.93 6.43
C SER A 10 -4.11 -8.71 5.46
N ARG A 11 -5.37 -8.88 5.91
CA ARG A 11 -6.55 -8.57 5.08
C ARG A 11 -6.60 -7.09 4.72
N ALA A 12 -6.34 -6.20 5.66
CA ALA A 12 -6.35 -4.75 5.40
C ALA A 12 -5.26 -4.35 4.39
N VAL A 13 -4.05 -4.89 4.50
CA VAL A 13 -2.96 -4.65 3.55
C VAL A 13 -3.30 -5.19 2.16
N ILE A 14 -3.89 -6.39 2.06
CA ILE A 14 -4.36 -6.94 0.79
C ILE A 14 -5.44 -6.03 0.17
N THR A 15 -6.43 -5.59 0.96
CA THR A 15 -7.46 -4.66 0.49
C THR A 15 -6.84 -3.36 -0.03
N ALA A 16 -5.89 -2.78 0.70
CA ALA A 16 -5.19 -1.57 0.27
C ALA A 16 -4.38 -1.81 -1.02
N ALA A 17 -3.74 -2.98 -1.17
CA ALA A 17 -3.00 -3.32 -2.38
C ALA A 17 -3.93 -3.45 -3.60
N CYS A 18 -5.07 -4.14 -3.44
CA CYS A 18 -6.08 -4.24 -4.48
C CYS A 18 -6.66 -2.86 -4.84
N ALA A 19 -6.93 -2.01 -3.85
CA ALA A 19 -7.41 -0.65 -4.07
C ALA A 19 -6.38 0.19 -4.84
N LEU A 20 -5.09 0.07 -4.50
CA LEU A 20 -4.01 0.75 -5.22
C LEU A 20 -3.95 0.28 -6.68
N VAL A 21 -3.96 -1.03 -6.93
CA VAL A 21 -3.96 -1.57 -8.30
C VAL A 21 -5.17 -1.07 -9.10
N ALA A 22 -6.37 -1.14 -8.51
CA ALA A 22 -7.58 -0.66 -9.16
C ALA A 22 -7.51 0.83 -9.49
N LEU A 23 -6.99 1.64 -8.55
CA LEU A 23 -6.82 3.07 -8.74
C LEU A 23 -5.80 3.36 -9.86
N LEU A 24 -4.65 2.67 -9.88
CA LEU A 24 -3.64 2.83 -10.92
C LEU A 24 -4.16 2.45 -12.32
N LEU A 25 -4.96 1.38 -12.41
CA LEU A 25 -5.59 0.99 -13.67
C LEU A 25 -6.62 2.03 -14.12
N ALA A 26 -7.46 2.51 -13.21
CA ALA A 26 -8.46 3.53 -13.51
C ALA A 26 -7.82 4.86 -13.95
N THR A 27 -6.80 5.34 -13.24
CA THR A 27 -6.10 6.57 -13.60
C THR A 27 -5.30 6.42 -14.89
N THR A 28 -4.72 5.24 -15.15
CA THR A 28 -4.07 4.92 -16.42
C THR A 28 -5.06 4.94 -17.59
N ALA A 29 -6.22 4.31 -17.43
CA ALA A 29 -7.26 4.28 -18.46
C ALA A 29 -7.88 5.65 -18.72
N ALA A 30 -8.02 6.48 -17.69
CA ALA A 30 -8.55 7.84 -17.80
C ALA A 30 -7.54 8.88 -18.30
N GLY A 31 -6.24 8.54 -18.26
CA GLY A 31 -5.18 9.46 -18.67
C GLY A 31 -5.16 9.66 -20.18
N SER A 32 -5.24 10.89 -20.65
CA SER A 32 -5.06 11.23 -22.06
C SER A 32 -3.63 11.68 -22.35
N PRO A 33 -3.20 11.66 -23.62
CA PRO A 33 -1.92 12.23 -24.02
C PRO A 33 -1.83 13.72 -23.66
N ASP A 34 -0.62 14.20 -23.34
CA ASP A 34 -0.34 15.64 -23.28
C ASP A 34 -0.22 16.25 -24.69
N ASP A 35 -0.07 17.57 -24.76
CA ASP A 35 0.06 18.33 -26.03
C ASP A 35 1.30 17.94 -26.85
N LEU A 36 2.25 17.21 -26.25
CA LEU A 36 3.41 16.61 -26.93
C LEU A 36 3.18 15.15 -27.36
N GLY A 37 1.95 14.66 -27.27
CA GLY A 37 1.56 13.28 -27.62
C GLY A 37 1.98 12.22 -26.61
N ARG A 38 2.47 12.59 -25.42
CA ARG A 38 2.92 11.65 -24.39
C ARG A 38 1.72 11.15 -23.60
N ALA A 39 1.41 9.86 -23.75
CA ALA A 39 0.27 9.22 -23.11
C ALA A 39 0.25 9.40 -21.58
N GLY A 40 -0.94 9.70 -21.04
CA GLY A 40 -1.26 9.54 -19.61
C GLY A 40 -0.70 10.63 -18.67
N ARG A 41 -0.41 11.83 -19.16
CA ARG A 41 0.16 12.92 -18.33
C ARG A 41 -0.86 14.00 -17.91
N GLY A 42 -2.01 14.04 -18.56
CA GLY A 42 -3.11 14.94 -18.19
C GLY A 42 -4.45 14.22 -18.17
N LEU A 43 -5.39 14.82 -17.45
CA LEU A 43 -6.81 14.50 -17.54
C LEU A 43 -7.48 15.63 -18.31
N PHE A 44 -8.05 15.32 -19.47
CA PHE A 44 -8.74 16.29 -20.30
C PHE A 44 -10.21 15.95 -20.46
N ARG A 45 -11.05 16.97 -20.50
CA ARG A 45 -12.50 16.86 -20.70
C ARG A 45 -12.98 17.96 -21.63
N ARG A 46 -13.76 17.58 -22.64
CA ARG A 46 -14.49 18.54 -23.46
C ARG A 46 -15.67 19.08 -22.67
N CYS A 47 -15.70 20.40 -22.48
CA CYS A 47 -16.76 21.11 -21.77
C CYS A 47 -17.83 21.62 -22.75
N SER A 48 -17.43 21.97 -23.97
CA SER A 48 -18.31 22.36 -25.08
C SER A 48 -17.72 21.83 -26.40
N PRO A 49 -18.43 21.97 -27.54
CA PRO A 49 -17.87 21.66 -28.86
C PRO A 49 -16.54 22.36 -29.16
N THR A 50 -16.26 23.52 -28.54
CA THR A 50 -15.08 24.35 -28.82
C THR A 50 -14.12 24.49 -27.62
N SER A 51 -14.49 24.01 -26.42
CA SER A 51 -13.66 24.15 -25.22
C SER A 51 -13.30 22.80 -24.58
N THR A 52 -12.03 22.67 -24.23
CA THR A 52 -11.48 21.53 -23.48
C THR A 52 -10.76 22.07 -22.27
N GLU A 53 -11.08 21.52 -21.10
CA GLU A 53 -10.32 21.76 -19.87
C GLU A 53 -9.41 20.57 -19.60
N GLY A 54 -8.21 20.85 -19.10
CA GLY A 54 -7.22 19.85 -18.76
C GLY A 54 -6.60 20.14 -17.40
N HIS A 55 -6.26 19.10 -16.66
CA HIS A 55 -5.43 19.23 -15.47
C HIS A 55 -4.27 18.24 -15.52
N GLY A 56 -3.07 18.75 -15.23
CA GLY A 56 -1.87 17.97 -14.99
C GLY A 56 -1.15 18.48 -13.73
N PRO A 57 -0.35 17.66 -13.06
CA PRO A 57 0.00 16.28 -13.39
C PRO A 57 -1.14 15.29 -13.04
N TRP A 58 -1.51 14.43 -13.98
CA TRP A 58 -2.46 13.33 -13.76
C TRP A 58 -1.71 12.04 -13.46
N ALA A 59 -2.22 11.22 -12.53
CA ALA A 59 -1.63 9.94 -12.18
C ALA A 59 -1.88 8.85 -13.25
N GLY A 60 -1.70 9.16 -14.54
CA GLY A 60 -1.86 8.19 -15.63
C GLY A 60 -0.63 7.31 -15.84
N SER A 61 -0.59 6.58 -16.96
CA SER A 61 0.43 5.55 -17.25
C SER A 61 1.87 5.99 -17.01
N PHE A 62 2.20 7.24 -17.34
CA PHE A 62 3.53 7.81 -17.15
C PHE A 62 4.02 7.73 -15.69
N TYR A 63 3.12 7.88 -14.72
CA TYR A 63 3.43 7.80 -13.29
C TYR A 63 3.02 6.46 -12.68
N SER A 64 1.91 5.87 -13.14
CA SER A 64 1.39 4.60 -12.60
C SER A 64 2.29 3.41 -12.92
N PHE A 65 2.90 3.37 -14.10
CA PHE A 65 3.75 2.25 -14.51
C PHE A 65 5.03 2.11 -13.67
N PRO A 66 5.89 3.15 -13.54
CA PRO A 66 7.08 3.06 -12.68
C PRO A 66 6.71 2.83 -11.21
N LEU A 67 5.63 3.44 -10.73
CA LEU A 67 5.14 3.22 -9.36
C LEU A 67 4.66 1.78 -9.15
N GLY A 68 3.96 1.20 -10.13
CA GLY A 68 3.55 -0.20 -10.13
C GLY A 68 4.74 -1.15 -10.07
N ILE A 69 5.81 -0.88 -10.82
CA ILE A 69 7.06 -1.66 -10.77
C ILE A 69 7.68 -1.59 -9.37
N VAL A 70 7.82 -0.40 -8.79
CA VAL A 70 8.41 -0.23 -7.45
C VAL A 70 7.62 -0.99 -6.39
N VAL A 71 6.29 -0.89 -6.43
CA VAL A 71 5.42 -1.61 -5.49
C VAL A 71 5.56 -3.13 -5.68
N LEU A 72 5.54 -3.61 -6.92
CA LEU A 72 5.70 -5.03 -7.23
C LEU A 72 7.04 -5.57 -6.71
N VAL A 73 8.14 -4.88 -7.03
CA VAL A 73 9.49 -5.26 -6.59
C VAL A 73 9.59 -5.25 -5.06
N GLY A 74 9.03 -4.23 -4.40
CA GLY A 74 8.99 -4.14 -2.94
C GLY A 74 8.25 -5.30 -2.29
N VAL A 75 7.05 -5.64 -2.79
CA VAL A 75 6.25 -6.77 -2.29
C VAL A 75 6.95 -8.10 -2.54
N VAL A 76 7.53 -8.32 -3.72
CA VAL A 76 8.26 -9.55 -4.04
C VAL A 76 9.47 -9.72 -3.12
N THR A 77 10.26 -8.66 -2.93
CA THR A 77 11.43 -8.68 -2.05
C THR A 77 11.05 -9.00 -0.61
N ALA A 78 9.96 -8.40 -0.11
CA ALA A 78 9.43 -8.68 1.23
C ALA A 78 8.98 -10.14 1.39
N VAL A 79 8.30 -10.70 0.39
CA VAL A 79 7.87 -12.11 0.37
C VAL A 79 9.08 -13.06 0.32
N LEU A 80 10.10 -12.74 -0.48
CA LEU A 80 11.33 -13.54 -0.58
C LEU A 80 12.10 -13.53 0.74
N ALA A 81 12.27 -12.36 1.36
CA ALA A 81 12.90 -12.24 2.68
C ALA A 81 12.17 -13.07 3.74
N LEU A 82 10.83 -13.03 3.76
CA LEU A 82 10.02 -13.86 4.65
C LEU A 82 10.23 -15.36 4.38
N ARG A 83 10.22 -15.77 3.11
CA ARG A 83 10.43 -17.18 2.72
C ARG A 83 11.79 -17.69 3.17
N GLN A 84 12.84 -16.88 3.07
CA GLN A 84 14.19 -17.24 3.54
C GLN A 84 14.21 -17.42 5.06
N ILE A 85 13.58 -16.52 5.81
CA ILE A 85 13.51 -16.59 7.29
C ILE A 85 12.75 -17.85 7.75
N VAL A 86 11.60 -18.14 7.12
CA VAL A 86 10.74 -19.28 7.52
C VAL A 86 11.35 -20.63 7.12
N ARG A 87 12.10 -20.69 6.02
CA ARG A 87 12.73 -21.93 5.52
C ARG A 87 14.02 -22.31 6.25
N ARG A 88 14.49 -21.51 7.22
CA ARG A 88 15.69 -21.84 7.98
C ARG A 88 15.51 -23.18 8.74
N PRO A 89 16.44 -24.15 8.62
CA PRO A 89 16.32 -25.46 9.27
C PRO A 89 16.15 -25.36 10.80
N ARG A 90 15.29 -26.23 11.36
CA ARG A 90 14.96 -26.26 12.79
C ARG A 90 16.05 -27.01 13.58
N PRO A 91 16.52 -26.52 14.73
CA PRO A 91 17.43 -27.29 15.59
C PRO A 91 16.70 -28.47 16.25
N GLU A 92 17.35 -29.62 16.37
CA GLU A 92 16.75 -30.91 16.78
C GLU A 92 16.33 -31.03 18.26
N ASN A 93 16.39 -29.97 19.08
CA ASN A 93 16.22 -30.10 20.53
C ASN A 93 14.81 -29.68 21.02
N PRO A 94 13.98 -30.56 21.63
CA PRO A 94 12.53 -30.55 21.33
C PRO A 94 11.58 -29.82 22.30
N SER A 95 11.95 -29.46 23.54
CA SER A 95 10.93 -29.06 24.53
C SER A 95 10.85 -27.56 24.85
N GLY A 96 11.96 -26.81 24.79
CA GLY A 96 11.99 -25.34 25.00
C GLY A 96 12.14 -24.49 23.74
N LEU A 97 12.61 -25.09 22.64
CA LEU A 97 12.97 -24.39 21.40
C LEU A 97 11.77 -24.20 20.44
N ILE A 98 10.74 -25.04 20.55
CA ILE A 98 9.55 -25.00 19.68
C ILE A 98 8.74 -23.73 19.91
N VAL A 99 8.49 -23.38 21.18
CA VAL A 99 7.70 -22.19 21.55
C VAL A 99 8.43 -20.89 21.19
N SER A 100 9.76 -20.86 21.32
CA SER A 100 10.57 -19.68 20.96
C SER A 100 10.69 -19.46 19.45
N ASP A 101 10.79 -20.54 18.65
CA ASP A 101 10.78 -20.49 17.17
C ASP A 101 9.42 -19.99 16.64
N ASP A 102 8.32 -20.48 17.19
CA ASP A 102 6.96 -20.06 16.81
C ASP A 102 6.71 -18.56 17.06
N VAL A 103 7.18 -18.05 18.20
CA VAL A 103 7.14 -16.60 18.52
C VAL A 103 8.00 -15.80 17.54
N LEU A 104 9.17 -16.29 17.15
CA LEU A 104 10.05 -15.63 16.18
C LEU A 104 9.40 -15.54 14.79
N ARG A 105 8.74 -16.62 14.34
CA ARG A 105 8.03 -16.68 13.06
C ARG A 105 6.82 -15.73 13.02
N ARG A 106 6.03 -15.64 14.10
CA ARG A 106 4.94 -14.64 14.20
C ARG A 106 5.47 -13.22 14.08
N ARG A 107 6.57 -12.92 14.78
CA ARG A 107 7.18 -11.59 14.78
C ARG A 107 7.69 -11.21 13.40
N ALA A 108 8.39 -12.13 12.73
CA ALA A 108 8.84 -11.91 11.35
C ALA A 108 7.64 -11.67 10.40
N ALA A 109 6.58 -12.48 10.52
CA ALA A 109 5.36 -12.29 9.72
C ALA A 109 4.68 -10.93 9.99
N ASN A 110 4.63 -10.47 11.25
CA ASN A 110 4.08 -9.16 11.61
C ASN A 110 4.90 -8.01 11.03
N ALA A 111 6.22 -8.06 11.20
CA ALA A 111 7.12 -7.02 10.73
C ALA A 111 7.08 -6.91 9.19
N VAL A 112 7.07 -8.04 8.48
CA VAL A 112 6.95 -8.06 7.01
C VAL A 112 5.58 -7.56 6.56
N THR A 113 4.49 -7.98 7.22
CA THR A 113 3.15 -7.49 6.87
C THR A 113 3.04 -5.98 7.11
N GLY A 114 3.62 -5.46 8.20
CA GLY A 114 3.71 -4.03 8.48
C GLY A 114 4.53 -3.28 7.43
N ALA A 115 5.70 -3.81 7.03
CA ALA A 115 6.51 -3.22 5.97
C ALA A 115 5.76 -3.16 4.63
N CYS A 116 5.07 -4.25 4.24
CA CYS A 116 4.22 -4.27 3.05
C CYS A 116 3.07 -3.25 3.17
N GLY A 117 2.46 -3.14 4.35
CA GLY A 117 1.41 -2.16 4.62
C GLY A 117 1.89 -0.74 4.35
N VAL A 118 3.01 -0.34 4.95
CA VAL A 118 3.63 0.98 4.74
C VAL A 118 3.91 1.23 3.26
N LEU A 119 4.55 0.27 2.60
CA LEU A 119 4.94 0.34 1.19
C LEU A 119 3.75 0.53 0.24
N VAL A 120 2.57 0.00 0.59
CA VAL A 120 1.34 0.11 -0.21
C VAL A 120 0.53 1.35 0.15
N THR A 121 0.40 1.67 1.43
CA THR A 121 -0.47 2.78 1.88
C THR A 121 0.08 4.16 1.51
N ILE A 122 1.41 4.35 1.52
CA ILE A 122 2.04 5.63 1.13
C ILE A 122 1.66 6.01 -0.31
N PRO A 123 1.92 5.17 -1.33
CA PRO A 123 1.53 5.50 -2.70
C PRO A 123 0.01 5.57 -2.88
N LEU A 124 -0.77 4.72 -2.18
CA LEU A 124 -2.23 4.79 -2.23
C LEU A 124 -2.77 6.14 -1.77
N ILE A 125 -2.26 6.70 -0.67
CA ILE A 125 -2.64 8.03 -0.18
C ILE A 125 -2.25 9.09 -1.20
N GLY A 126 -1.02 9.06 -1.70
CA GLY A 126 -0.53 10.04 -2.67
C GLY A 126 -1.32 10.04 -3.98
N VAL A 127 -1.56 8.86 -4.57
CA VAL A 127 -2.34 8.72 -5.81
C VAL A 127 -3.80 9.12 -5.57
N SER A 128 -4.39 8.79 -4.42
CA SER A 128 -5.76 9.20 -4.08
C SER A 128 -5.89 10.72 -4.01
N LEU A 129 -4.93 11.40 -3.37
CA LEU A 129 -4.89 12.86 -3.27
C LEU A 129 -4.76 13.52 -4.63
N VAL A 130 -3.78 13.10 -5.44
CA VAL A 130 -3.53 13.69 -6.77
C VAL A 130 -4.72 13.45 -7.70
N THR A 131 -5.31 12.25 -7.67
CA THR A 131 -6.48 11.91 -8.48
C THR A 131 -7.71 12.73 -8.06
N ALA A 132 -7.98 12.84 -6.76
CA ALA A 132 -9.08 13.65 -6.25
C ALA A 132 -8.92 15.13 -6.63
N ALA A 133 -7.71 15.68 -6.50
CA ALA A 133 -7.39 17.05 -6.90
C ALA A 133 -7.68 17.26 -8.40
N GLY A 134 -7.19 16.37 -9.27
CA GLY A 134 -7.43 16.48 -10.72
C GLY A 134 -8.90 16.32 -11.13
N LEU A 135 -9.68 15.50 -10.42
CA LEU A 135 -11.12 15.36 -10.68
C LEU A 135 -11.89 16.61 -10.25
N LEU A 136 -11.51 17.24 -9.13
CA LEU A 136 -12.19 18.37 -8.53
C LEU A 136 -11.72 19.74 -9.05
N SER A 137 -10.63 19.78 -9.80
CA SER A 137 -10.08 21.00 -10.41
C SER A 137 -10.75 21.38 -11.73
N ILE A 138 -11.40 20.42 -12.41
CA ILE A 138 -12.11 20.68 -13.67
C ILE A 138 -13.48 21.28 -13.34
N THR A 139 -13.81 22.41 -13.95
CA THR A 139 -15.03 23.16 -13.63
C THR A 139 -16.25 22.49 -14.26
N CYS A 140 -16.11 22.01 -15.49
CA CYS A 140 -17.17 21.34 -16.25
C CYS A 140 -17.30 19.83 -15.92
N ARG A 141 -16.87 19.42 -14.73
CA ARG A 141 -16.87 18.01 -14.30
C ARG A 141 -18.30 17.47 -14.11
N PRO A 142 -18.54 16.17 -14.39
CA PRO A 142 -19.81 15.53 -14.08
C PRO A 142 -19.93 15.26 -12.59
N VAL A 143 -21.16 15.04 -12.11
CA VAL A 143 -21.43 14.70 -10.70
C VAL A 143 -20.65 13.46 -10.25
N SER A 144 -20.47 12.46 -11.13
CA SER A 144 -19.70 11.26 -10.82
C SER A 144 -18.24 11.54 -10.45
N TRP A 145 -17.59 12.54 -11.06
CA TRP A 145 -16.22 12.92 -10.72
C TRP A 145 -16.16 13.62 -9.37
N THR A 146 -17.14 14.47 -9.07
CA THR A 146 -17.27 15.11 -7.76
C THR A 146 -17.43 14.06 -6.65
N VAL A 147 -18.35 13.11 -6.83
CA VAL A 147 -18.56 12.01 -5.88
C VAL A 147 -17.30 11.18 -5.73
N THR A 148 -16.66 10.80 -6.84
CA THR A 148 -15.42 10.00 -6.80
C THR A 148 -14.28 10.74 -6.10
N GLY A 149 -14.08 12.02 -6.37
CA GLY A 149 -13.06 12.84 -5.73
C GLY A 149 -13.26 12.93 -4.21
N TRP A 150 -14.49 13.14 -3.75
CA TRP A 150 -14.81 13.16 -2.32
C TRP A 150 -14.67 11.79 -1.65
N ILE A 151 -15.05 10.69 -2.33
CA ILE A 151 -14.82 9.33 -1.83
C ILE A 151 -13.32 9.08 -1.65
N LEU A 152 -12.49 9.44 -2.63
CA LEU A 152 -11.04 9.31 -2.54
C LEU A 152 -10.47 10.10 -1.36
N ILE A 153 -10.94 11.32 -1.13
CA ILE A 153 -10.54 12.14 0.03
C ILE A 153 -10.96 11.46 1.34
N ALA A 154 -12.20 11.00 1.45
CA ALA A 154 -12.70 10.34 2.65
C ALA A 154 -11.91 9.06 2.98
N LEU A 155 -11.48 8.31 1.95
CA LEU A 155 -10.68 7.10 2.10
C LEU A 155 -9.24 7.36 2.59
N ILE A 156 -8.71 8.59 2.50
CA ILE A 156 -7.37 8.90 3.01
C ILE A 156 -7.27 8.64 4.52
N ALA A 157 -8.30 8.98 5.29
CA ALA A 157 -8.31 8.78 6.74
C ALA A 157 -8.11 7.31 7.13
N PRO A 158 -8.90 6.33 6.64
CA PRO A 158 -8.64 4.93 6.94
C PRO A 158 -7.28 4.43 6.40
N TRP A 159 -6.78 4.96 5.28
CA TRP A 159 -5.44 4.61 4.81
C TRP A 159 -4.32 5.13 5.71
N LEU A 160 -4.48 6.32 6.31
CA LEU A 160 -3.55 6.85 7.32
C LEU A 160 -3.58 6.02 8.60
N VAL A 161 -4.76 5.57 9.03
CA VAL A 161 -4.90 4.65 10.17
C VAL A 161 -4.18 3.33 9.87
N LEU A 162 -4.37 2.76 8.68
CA LEU A 162 -3.68 1.54 8.27
C LEU A 162 -2.15 1.74 8.17
N LEU A 163 -1.69 2.88 7.67
CA LEU A 163 -0.27 3.25 7.64
C LEU A 163 0.30 3.29 9.06
N GLY A 164 -0.38 3.97 9.98
CA GLY A 164 0.00 4.04 11.39
C GLY A 164 0.04 2.67 12.06
N TRP A 165 -0.97 1.83 11.83
CA TRP A 165 -1.01 0.45 12.34
C TRP A 165 0.11 -0.40 11.76
N SER A 166 0.39 -0.26 10.48
CA SER A 166 1.47 -0.97 9.79
C SER A 166 2.85 -0.55 10.31
N ALA A 167 3.06 0.75 10.54
CA ALA A 167 4.27 1.29 11.17
C ALA A 167 4.41 0.79 12.62
N ALA A 168 3.33 0.81 13.41
CA ALA A 168 3.34 0.28 14.77
C ALA A 168 3.71 -1.21 14.81
N ALA A 169 3.28 -2.01 13.83
CA ALA A 169 3.68 -3.41 13.72
C ALA A 169 5.20 -3.58 13.49
N ILE A 170 5.86 -2.63 12.82
CA ILE A 170 7.31 -2.61 12.62
C ILE A 170 8.03 -2.22 13.93
N PHE A 171 7.53 -1.20 14.63
CA PHE A 171 8.21 -0.61 15.80
C PHE A 171 7.82 -1.23 17.15
N SER A 172 6.79 -2.10 17.19
CA SER A 172 6.32 -2.72 18.43
C SER A 172 7.48 -3.37 19.21
N PRO A 173 7.84 -2.83 20.40
CA PRO A 173 9.09 -3.16 21.07
C PRO A 173 9.23 -4.63 21.41
N ARG A 174 10.47 -5.12 21.24
CA ARG A 174 10.97 -6.34 21.86
C ARG A 174 10.68 -6.25 23.36
N TYR A 175 9.68 -6.97 23.87
CA TYR A 175 9.63 -7.21 25.31
C TYR A 175 10.94 -7.93 25.65
N ARG A 176 11.84 -7.16 26.28
CA ARG A 176 13.04 -7.65 26.95
C ARG A 176 12.60 -8.86 27.74
N THR A 177 13.11 -10.02 27.38
CA THR A 177 13.37 -11.07 28.33
C THR A 177 14.27 -10.42 29.37
N ARG A 178 13.67 -9.93 30.46
CA ARG A 178 14.44 -9.54 31.64
C ARG A 178 15.13 -10.82 32.07
N ALA A 179 16.45 -10.72 32.15
CA ALA A 179 17.34 -11.81 32.48
C ALA A 179 16.77 -12.61 33.66
N VAL A 180 16.76 -13.92 33.53
CA VAL A 180 16.87 -14.81 34.68
C VAL A 180 18.28 -14.54 35.24
N GLN A 181 18.42 -13.47 36.03
CA GLN A 181 19.48 -13.37 37.02
C GLN A 181 18.98 -14.20 38.21
N GLY A 182 19.49 -15.42 38.29
CA GLY A 182 19.11 -16.38 39.31
C GLY A 182 20.04 -17.59 39.28
N VAL A 183 21.36 -17.35 39.31
CA VAL A 183 22.42 -18.25 39.80
C VAL A 183 23.57 -17.28 40.11
N SER A 184 24.10 -17.08 41.31
CA SER A 184 24.07 -17.75 42.61
C SER A 184 24.58 -16.73 43.63
#